data_AF-A0ABD5TKY0-F1
#
_entry.id   AF-A0ABD5TKY0-F1
#
_cell.length_a   1.000
_cell.length_b   1.000
_cell.length_c   1.000
_cell.angle_alpha   90.00
_cell.angle_beta   90.00
_cell.angle_gamma   90.00
#
_symmetry.space_group_name_H-M   'P 1'
#
loop_
_entity.id
_entity.type
_entity.pdbx_description
1 polymer ?
#
loop_
_entity_poly.entity_id
_entity_poly.type
_entity_poly.pdbx_seq_one_letter_code
_entity_poly.pdbx_strand_id
1 'polypeptide(L)'
;MAESEFDGGGGAPGKPDSASGAAPASIPDGRCGHVATLEGIDGIGAVCCWRETWDDSERCRWHADGDVPRTAYADGEADPGERLDGAILRNAALTGADVLAGRSLVGADFTGAVLDHADLSGADLRRATFRDVDAHGATFAGATLHDSVFTFVDLRGADFEGAKLYRAGLTDVRVDLETEFGGAVYENEFEGREASESVARYADSATWVYRELQRLYDENALPDQANDYYLREMELRRRGAWHLRNWRRALTLEGSRLVTRYGTSPWRVIATSAALILVCAALYPLTGGIQEVGADSAITYRIEDPTDAPPWLLLETYFKGLYFSVTTFATLGYGDMQPVGSLARIIAGVETLLGSLLMAVLVFVLTRSIR
;
A
#
# COMPACT_ATOMS: atom_id res chain seq x y z
N MET A 1 81.60 6.37 -19.44
CA MET A 1 80.97 7.43 -18.62
C MET A 1 79.71 7.84 -19.35
N ALA A 2 78.48 7.59 -18.93
CA ALA A 2 77.83 6.93 -17.77
C ALA A 2 76.40 6.57 -18.28
N GLU A 3 75.87 5.36 -18.12
CA GLU A 3 75.02 4.87 -17.01
C GLU A 3 73.76 5.71 -16.66
N SER A 4 72.62 4.97 -16.56
CA SER A 4 71.41 5.10 -15.70
C SER A 4 70.07 5.29 -16.44
N GLU A 5 69.19 4.26 -16.55
CA GLU A 5 68.05 3.86 -15.66
C GLU A 5 66.69 4.27 -16.29
N PHE A 6 65.79 3.36 -16.71
CA PHE A 6 64.77 2.57 -15.99
C PHE A 6 63.63 3.40 -15.34
N ASP A 7 62.45 3.39 -15.97
CA ASP A 7 61.11 3.16 -15.36
C ASP A 7 60.07 3.14 -16.51
N GLY A 8 59.15 2.17 -16.68
CA GLY A 8 58.36 1.50 -15.66
C GLY A 8 56.93 2.05 -15.55
N GLY A 9 56.36 2.62 -16.61
CA GLY A 9 54.98 3.14 -16.61
C GLY A 9 53.94 2.03 -16.76
N GLY A 10 53.52 1.43 -15.64
CA GLY A 10 52.38 0.52 -15.55
C GLY A 10 51.08 1.21 -15.93
N GLY A 11 50.50 0.81 -17.07
CA GLY A 11 49.15 1.21 -17.45
C GLY A 11 48.13 0.64 -16.48
N ALA A 12 47.28 1.50 -15.95
CA ALA A 12 46.11 1.09 -15.16
C ALA A 12 45.30 0.03 -15.95
N PRO A 13 44.87 -1.08 -15.34
CA PRO A 13 44.05 -2.06 -16.03
C PRO A 13 42.70 -1.41 -16.38
N GLY A 14 42.40 -1.37 -17.66
CA GLY A 14 41.15 -0.82 -18.19
C GLY A 14 39.93 -1.50 -17.58
N LYS A 15 38.92 -0.68 -17.25
CA LYS A 15 37.58 -1.10 -16.84
C LYS A 15 37.02 -2.06 -17.91
N PRO A 16 36.69 -3.33 -17.58
CA PRO A 16 36.22 -4.27 -18.59
C PRO A 16 34.78 -3.96 -19.01
N ASP A 17 34.50 -4.17 -20.30
CA ASP A 17 33.20 -3.98 -20.94
C ASP A 17 32.09 -4.80 -20.24
N SER A 18 30.97 -4.13 -19.99
CA SER A 18 29.82 -4.60 -19.20
C SER A 18 28.97 -5.71 -19.86
N ALA A 19 29.52 -6.48 -20.80
CA ALA A 19 28.72 -7.32 -21.72
C ALA A 19 28.97 -8.84 -21.65
N SER A 20 29.87 -9.35 -20.82
CA SER A 20 30.03 -10.80 -20.65
C SER A 20 30.16 -11.17 -19.17
N GLY A 21 29.08 -11.70 -18.59
CA GLY A 21 29.00 -12.13 -17.19
C GLY A 21 29.81 -13.38 -16.84
N ALA A 22 31.00 -13.55 -17.43
CA ALA A 22 31.91 -14.62 -17.06
C ALA A 22 32.92 -14.09 -16.02
N ALA A 23 33.14 -14.85 -14.95
CA ALA A 23 34.25 -14.62 -14.05
C ALA A 23 35.56 -14.57 -14.87
N PRO A 24 36.46 -13.60 -14.64
CA PRO A 24 37.72 -13.52 -15.36
C PRO A 24 38.53 -14.80 -15.15
N ALA A 25 39.25 -15.25 -16.19
CA ALA A 25 40.03 -16.49 -16.16
C ALA A 25 41.16 -16.52 -15.11
N SER A 26 41.57 -15.35 -14.59
CA SER A 26 42.49 -15.21 -13.47
C SER A 26 42.25 -13.89 -12.73
N ILE A 27 42.11 -13.93 -11.41
CA ILE A 27 42.02 -12.77 -10.54
C ILE A 27 43.46 -12.35 -10.17
N PRO A 28 43.88 -11.09 -10.40
CA PRO A 28 45.20 -10.59 -10.01
C PRO A 28 45.40 -10.67 -8.49
N ASP A 29 46.64 -10.91 -8.07
CA ASP A 29 47.01 -10.94 -6.65
C ASP A 29 46.63 -9.62 -5.96
N GLY A 30 46.11 -9.71 -4.73
CA GLY A 30 45.64 -8.56 -3.96
C GLY A 30 44.31 -7.95 -4.42
N ARG A 31 43.57 -8.62 -5.32
CA ARG A 31 42.21 -8.21 -5.74
C ARG A 31 41.15 -9.17 -5.21
N CYS A 32 40.01 -8.61 -4.82
CA CYS A 32 38.93 -9.35 -4.20
C CYS A 32 38.37 -10.50 -5.06
N GLY A 33 38.12 -10.25 -6.35
CA GLY A 33 37.61 -11.27 -7.28
C GLY A 33 36.22 -11.83 -6.97
N HIS A 34 35.46 -11.24 -6.04
CA HIS A 34 34.11 -11.68 -5.72
C HIS A 34 33.19 -11.47 -6.93
N VAL A 35 32.43 -12.49 -7.31
CA VAL A 35 31.44 -12.43 -8.39
C VAL A 35 30.07 -12.66 -7.77
N ALA A 36 29.24 -11.62 -7.76
CA ALA A 36 27.85 -11.76 -7.35
C ALA A 36 27.08 -12.45 -8.48
N THR A 37 26.80 -13.75 -8.33
CA THR A 37 25.94 -14.50 -9.25
C THR A 37 24.48 -14.19 -8.93
N LEU A 38 23.97 -13.14 -9.56
CA LEU A 38 22.61 -12.63 -9.37
C LEU A 38 21.66 -13.19 -10.43
N GLU A 39 21.61 -14.51 -10.57
CA GLU A 39 20.70 -15.17 -11.52
C GLU A 39 19.23 -14.83 -11.21
N GLY A 40 18.50 -14.44 -12.26
CA GLY A 40 17.05 -14.17 -12.20
C GLY A 40 16.66 -12.75 -11.76
N ILE A 41 17.59 -11.79 -11.70
CA ILE A 41 17.25 -10.38 -11.45
C ILE A 41 17.42 -9.58 -12.75
N ASP A 42 16.30 -9.11 -13.30
CA ASP A 42 16.30 -8.36 -14.57
C ASP A 42 17.15 -7.08 -14.47
N GLY A 43 17.96 -6.85 -15.50
CA GLY A 43 18.77 -5.63 -15.65
C GLY A 43 20.06 -5.59 -14.84
N ILE A 44 20.38 -6.64 -14.06
CA ILE A 44 21.63 -6.74 -13.32
C ILE A 44 22.56 -7.76 -13.99
N GLY A 45 23.57 -7.29 -14.72
CA GLY A 45 24.66 -8.15 -15.18
C GLY A 45 25.54 -8.64 -14.03
N ALA A 46 26.24 -9.76 -14.22
CA ALA A 46 27.27 -10.22 -13.28
C ALA A 46 28.47 -9.24 -13.32
N VAL A 47 28.92 -8.81 -12.14
CA VAL A 47 30.06 -7.90 -11.99
C VAL A 47 31.07 -8.54 -11.04
N CYS A 48 32.33 -8.55 -11.47
CA CYS A 48 33.46 -8.96 -10.63
C CYS A 48 33.96 -7.78 -9.80
N CYS A 49 34.21 -8.00 -8.51
CA CYS A 49 34.76 -7.01 -7.59
C CYS A 49 36.29 -6.91 -7.78
N TRP A 50 36.76 -5.74 -8.23
CA TRP A 50 38.19 -5.45 -8.45
C TRP A 50 38.82 -4.62 -7.33
N ARG A 51 38.14 -4.50 -6.18
CA ARG A 51 38.67 -3.78 -5.02
C ARG A 51 39.88 -4.51 -4.43
N GLU A 52 40.76 -3.74 -3.79
CA GLU A 52 41.90 -4.30 -3.08
C GLU A 52 41.43 -5.16 -1.91
N THR A 53 42.20 -6.21 -1.65
CA THR A 53 42.00 -7.04 -0.47
C THR A 53 42.15 -6.22 0.80
N TRP A 54 41.35 -6.53 1.81
CA TRP A 54 41.36 -5.84 3.09
C TRP A 54 42.13 -6.66 4.11
N ASP A 55 43.13 -6.04 4.75
CA ASP A 55 43.93 -6.66 5.79
C ASP A 55 44.51 -8.02 5.33
N ASP A 56 44.53 -9.04 6.20
CA ASP A 56 44.95 -10.40 5.86
C ASP A 56 43.88 -11.22 5.11
N SER A 57 42.78 -10.60 4.68
CA SER A 57 41.69 -11.32 4.00
C SER A 57 41.92 -11.44 2.50
N GLU A 58 41.46 -12.54 1.88
CA GLU A 58 41.49 -12.71 0.42
C GLU A 58 40.42 -11.90 -0.33
N ARG A 59 39.69 -11.02 0.37
CA ARG A 59 38.54 -10.29 -0.15
C ARG A 59 38.62 -8.81 0.24
N CYS A 60 37.86 -7.96 -0.42
CA CYS A 60 37.77 -6.57 0.00
C CYS A 60 36.93 -6.44 1.27
N ARG A 61 36.99 -5.28 1.92
CA ARG A 61 36.23 -4.96 3.14
C ARG A 61 34.71 -5.21 3.07
N TRP A 62 34.14 -5.25 1.87
CA TRP A 62 32.71 -5.52 1.65
C TRP A 62 32.39 -7.00 1.44
N HIS A 63 33.38 -7.82 1.08
CA HIS A 63 33.20 -9.25 0.74
C HIS A 63 34.04 -10.18 1.62
N ALA A 64 34.71 -9.62 2.63
CA ALA A 64 35.47 -10.37 3.62
C ALA A 64 34.52 -11.02 4.63
N ASP A 65 34.79 -12.27 4.97
CA ASP A 65 34.12 -12.98 6.05
C ASP A 65 34.88 -12.68 7.35
N GLY A 66 34.37 -11.74 8.15
CA GLY A 66 35.02 -11.30 9.38
C GLY A 66 34.46 -9.99 9.95
N ASP A 67 34.85 -9.67 11.19
CA ASP A 67 34.46 -8.42 11.87
C ASP A 67 35.24 -7.23 11.29
N VAL A 68 34.70 -6.65 10.22
CA VAL A 68 35.23 -5.41 9.66
C VAL A 68 34.74 -4.24 10.53
N PRO A 69 35.65 -3.48 11.16
CA PRO A 69 35.25 -2.39 12.05
C PRO A 69 34.57 -1.29 11.25
N ARG A 70 33.60 -0.61 11.88
CA ARG A 70 32.86 0.53 11.29
C ARG A 70 33.75 1.51 10.53
N THR A 71 34.89 1.88 11.11
CA THR A 71 35.80 2.89 10.54
C THR A 71 36.32 2.48 9.17
N ALA A 72 36.48 1.18 8.90
CA ALA A 72 36.92 0.69 7.59
C ALA A 72 35.90 0.95 6.48
N TYR A 73 34.61 1.11 6.82
CA TYR A 73 33.57 1.49 5.86
C TYR A 73 33.51 3.01 5.63
N ALA A 74 33.95 3.81 6.60
CA ALA A 74 33.96 5.27 6.53
C ALA A 74 35.14 5.83 5.72
N ASP A 75 36.21 5.06 5.55
CA ASP A 75 37.42 5.47 4.81
C ASP A 75 37.23 5.32 3.29
N GLY A 76 36.63 6.32 2.66
CA GLY A 76 36.56 6.41 1.21
C GLY A 76 35.47 7.35 0.72
N GLU A 77 35.76 8.11 -0.35
CA GLU A 77 34.76 8.91 -1.03
C GLU A 77 33.69 7.97 -1.61
N ALA A 78 32.45 8.08 -1.13
CA ALA A 78 31.39 7.21 -1.58
C ALA A 78 30.96 7.62 -3.00
N ASP A 79 31.39 6.86 -4.01
CA ASP A 79 30.94 7.09 -5.39
C ASP A 79 29.47 6.67 -5.51
N PRO A 80 28.53 7.61 -5.74
CA PRO A 80 27.12 7.27 -5.89
C PRO A 80 26.91 6.32 -7.07
N GLY A 81 26.19 5.22 -6.86
CA GLY A 81 26.02 4.18 -7.87
C GLY A 81 27.10 3.09 -7.88
N GLU A 82 28.02 3.10 -6.92
CA GLU A 82 28.95 1.99 -6.68
C GLU A 82 28.19 0.67 -6.43
N ARG A 83 28.68 -0.41 -7.04
CA ARG A 83 28.13 -1.75 -6.87
C ARG A 83 28.84 -2.53 -5.77
N LEU A 84 28.12 -2.77 -4.70
CA LEU A 84 28.46 -3.55 -3.51
C LEU A 84 27.59 -4.81 -3.42
N ASP A 85 27.26 -5.40 -4.56
CA ASP A 85 26.42 -6.58 -4.63
C ASP A 85 27.05 -7.76 -3.86
N GLY A 86 26.22 -8.50 -3.13
CA GLY A 86 26.67 -9.61 -2.28
C GLY A 86 27.54 -9.18 -1.11
N ALA A 87 27.50 -7.89 -0.70
CA ALA A 87 28.25 -7.42 0.46
C ALA A 87 27.90 -8.22 1.72
N ILE A 88 28.91 -8.59 2.49
CA ILE A 88 28.80 -9.28 3.77
C ILE A 88 28.97 -8.22 4.85
N LEU A 89 27.85 -7.83 5.47
CA LEU A 89 27.74 -6.80 6.51
C LEU A 89 27.22 -7.41 7.82
N ARG A 90 27.57 -8.67 8.07
CA ARG A 90 27.14 -9.39 9.26
C ARG A 90 27.73 -8.76 10.51
N ASN A 91 26.89 -8.55 11.53
CA ASN A 91 27.28 -7.88 12.79
C ASN A 91 27.93 -6.50 12.61
N ALA A 92 27.77 -5.86 11.45
CA ALA A 92 28.44 -4.60 11.17
C ALA A 92 27.83 -3.46 12.00
N ALA A 93 28.69 -2.66 12.65
CA ALA A 93 28.27 -1.52 13.46
C ALA A 93 28.14 -0.25 12.61
N LEU A 94 27.00 -0.06 11.97
CA LEU A 94 26.73 0.96 10.94
C LEU A 94 25.75 2.06 11.39
N THR A 95 25.58 2.28 12.69
CA THR A 95 24.77 3.37 13.29
C THR A 95 25.00 4.75 12.63
N GLY A 96 24.07 5.34 11.91
CA GLY A 96 24.26 6.65 11.28
C GLY A 96 25.25 6.65 10.11
N ALA A 97 25.54 5.49 9.53
CA ALA A 97 26.37 5.40 8.33
C ALA A 97 25.57 5.86 7.11
N ASP A 98 26.16 6.74 6.30
CA ASP A 98 25.61 7.26 5.04
C ASP A 98 26.23 6.62 3.80
N VAL A 99 27.31 5.84 4.00
CA VAL A 99 28.04 5.19 2.93
C VAL A 99 27.17 4.23 2.12
N LEU A 100 26.05 3.75 2.62
CA LEU A 100 25.20 2.80 1.88
C LEU A 100 24.23 3.48 0.90
N ALA A 101 24.01 4.79 1.05
CA ALA A 101 23.04 5.55 0.26
C ALA A 101 23.36 5.51 -1.24
N GLY A 102 22.34 5.29 -2.07
CA GLY A 102 22.41 5.30 -3.53
C GLY A 102 23.24 4.18 -4.16
N ARG A 103 23.69 3.19 -3.38
CA ARG A 103 24.54 2.08 -3.87
C ARG A 103 23.73 0.83 -4.22
N SER A 104 24.31 -0.01 -5.08
CA SER A 104 23.77 -1.34 -5.34
C SER A 104 24.28 -2.31 -4.28
N LEU A 105 23.37 -2.85 -3.49
CA LEU A 105 23.60 -3.79 -2.38
C LEU A 105 22.76 -5.06 -2.61
N VAL A 106 22.62 -5.45 -3.87
CA VAL A 106 21.75 -6.56 -4.26
C VAL A 106 22.31 -7.85 -3.67
N GLY A 107 21.46 -8.59 -2.94
CA GLY A 107 21.86 -9.80 -2.24
C GLY A 107 22.82 -9.57 -1.06
N ALA A 108 22.97 -8.34 -0.57
CA ALA A 108 23.78 -8.06 0.61
C ALA A 108 23.19 -8.74 1.86
N ASP A 109 24.07 -9.14 2.78
CA ASP A 109 23.72 -9.81 4.02
C ASP A 109 24.03 -8.91 5.22
N PHE A 110 22.98 -8.39 5.84
CA PHE A 110 23.02 -7.53 7.02
C PHE A 110 22.77 -8.31 8.33
N THR A 111 22.89 -9.64 8.36
CA THR A 111 22.53 -10.43 9.55
C THR A 111 23.27 -9.94 10.81
N GLY A 112 22.55 -9.54 11.85
CA GLY A 112 23.11 -9.01 13.11
C GLY A 112 23.62 -7.56 13.04
N ALA A 113 23.47 -6.87 11.91
CA ALA A 113 23.96 -5.50 11.75
C ALA A 113 23.20 -4.50 12.64
N VAL A 114 23.91 -3.45 13.06
CA VAL A 114 23.34 -2.29 13.75
C VAL A 114 23.31 -1.13 12.76
N LEU A 115 22.13 -0.83 12.24
CA LEU A 115 21.82 0.20 11.25
C LEU A 115 21.05 1.39 11.86
N ASP A 116 21.04 1.56 13.18
CA ASP A 116 20.35 2.67 13.84
C ASP A 116 20.68 4.01 13.18
N HIS A 117 19.68 4.74 12.67
CA HIS A 117 19.84 6.01 11.95
C HIS A 117 20.72 5.97 10.69
N ALA A 118 21.05 4.80 10.16
CA ALA A 118 21.80 4.67 8.92
C ALA A 118 20.99 5.15 7.71
N ASP A 119 21.67 5.70 6.72
CA ASP A 119 21.08 6.15 5.46
C ASP A 119 21.35 5.12 4.35
N LEU A 120 20.27 4.48 3.92
CA LEU A 120 20.18 3.57 2.78
C LEU A 120 19.26 4.14 1.70
N SER A 121 19.06 5.47 1.68
CA SER A 121 18.20 6.14 0.71
C SER A 121 18.64 5.86 -0.72
N GLY A 122 17.68 5.54 -1.60
CA GLY A 122 17.93 5.21 -3.00
C GLY A 122 18.75 3.93 -3.24
N ALA A 123 19.11 3.17 -2.19
CA ALA A 123 19.91 1.96 -2.35
C ALA A 123 19.11 0.86 -3.06
N ASP A 124 19.80 0.05 -3.86
CA ASP A 124 19.23 -1.16 -4.46
C ASP A 124 19.51 -2.35 -3.55
N LEU A 125 18.53 -2.72 -2.74
CA LEU A 125 18.57 -3.76 -1.71
C LEU A 125 17.77 -5.00 -2.14
N ARG A 126 17.61 -5.22 -3.46
CA ARG A 126 16.91 -6.39 -3.98
C ARG A 126 17.53 -7.67 -3.43
N ARG A 127 16.71 -8.58 -2.91
CA ARG A 127 17.13 -9.86 -2.30
C ARG A 127 18.15 -9.71 -1.16
N ALA A 128 18.28 -8.52 -0.57
CA ALA A 128 19.10 -8.35 0.64
C ALA A 128 18.46 -9.10 1.82
N THR A 129 19.30 -9.57 2.74
CA THR A 129 18.90 -10.28 3.96
C THR A 129 19.13 -9.39 5.16
N PHE A 130 18.06 -9.06 5.88
CA PHE A 130 18.05 -8.39 7.17
C PHE A 130 17.52 -9.37 8.20
N ARG A 131 18.41 -9.93 9.01
CA ARG A 131 18.05 -10.88 10.05
C ARG A 131 18.66 -10.44 11.38
N ASP A 132 17.86 -10.38 12.44
CA ASP A 132 18.33 -9.98 13.77
C ASP A 132 19.01 -8.59 13.72
N VAL A 133 18.39 -7.62 13.03
CA VAL A 133 18.94 -6.29 12.73
C VAL A 133 18.26 -5.20 13.56
N ASP A 134 19.07 -4.31 14.14
CA ASP A 134 18.59 -3.06 14.74
C ASP A 134 18.68 -1.94 13.70
N ALA A 135 17.56 -1.47 13.16
CA ALA A 135 17.49 -0.41 12.14
C ALA A 135 16.57 0.72 12.60
N HIS A 136 16.63 1.04 13.90
CA HIS A 136 15.81 2.09 14.50
C HIS A 136 16.14 3.44 13.87
N GLY A 137 15.14 4.14 13.34
CA GLY A 137 15.34 5.45 12.70
C GLY A 137 16.14 5.43 11.39
N ALA A 138 16.38 4.26 10.80
CA ALA A 138 17.10 4.15 9.53
C ALA A 138 16.27 4.71 8.35
N THR A 139 16.94 5.26 7.34
CA THR A 139 16.30 5.81 6.14
C THR A 139 16.46 4.85 4.96
N PHE A 140 15.33 4.35 4.46
CA PHE A 140 15.19 3.56 3.23
C PHE A 140 14.43 4.34 2.14
N ALA A 141 14.35 5.67 2.25
CA ALA A 141 13.62 6.51 1.32
C ALA A 141 14.08 6.28 -0.14
N GLY A 142 13.16 5.96 -1.05
CA GLY A 142 13.47 5.67 -2.44
C GLY A 142 14.20 4.34 -2.70
N ALA A 143 14.48 3.53 -1.68
CA ALA A 143 15.22 2.27 -1.82
C ALA A 143 14.41 1.20 -2.55
N THR A 144 15.09 0.32 -3.28
CA THR A 144 14.47 -0.83 -3.97
C THR A 144 14.69 -2.10 -3.15
N LEU A 145 13.62 -2.62 -2.53
CA LEU A 145 13.63 -3.73 -1.59
C LEU A 145 12.90 -4.98 -2.15
N HIS A 146 12.89 -5.16 -3.49
CA HIS A 146 12.20 -6.32 -4.06
C HIS A 146 12.79 -7.63 -3.61
N ASP A 147 11.93 -8.55 -3.20
CA ASP A 147 12.31 -9.89 -2.74
C ASP A 147 13.33 -9.90 -1.58
N SER A 148 13.48 -8.78 -0.84
CA SER A 148 14.33 -8.74 0.36
C SER A 148 13.67 -9.49 1.52
N VAL A 149 14.45 -9.89 2.52
CA VAL A 149 13.97 -10.62 3.69
C VAL A 149 14.28 -9.81 4.94
N PHE A 150 13.25 -9.48 5.71
CA PHE A 150 13.35 -8.93 7.05
C PHE A 150 12.82 -9.97 8.04
N THR A 151 13.65 -10.36 9.01
CA THR A 151 13.28 -11.33 10.05
C THR A 151 13.87 -10.92 11.39
N PHE A 152 13.04 -10.73 12.41
CA PHE A 152 13.48 -10.20 13.72
C PHE A 152 14.19 -8.84 13.60
N VAL A 153 13.58 -7.90 12.88
CA VAL A 153 14.17 -6.58 12.62
C VAL A 153 13.41 -5.50 13.39
N ASP A 154 14.15 -4.56 13.97
CA ASP A 154 13.58 -3.35 14.57
C ASP A 154 13.60 -2.18 13.57
N LEU A 155 12.43 -1.78 13.09
CA LEU A 155 12.21 -0.68 12.13
C LEU A 155 11.46 0.51 12.75
N ARG A 156 11.42 0.61 14.09
CA ARG A 156 10.77 1.74 14.77
C ARG A 156 11.40 3.07 14.34
N GLY A 157 10.56 4.04 14.00
CA GLY A 157 10.99 5.34 13.46
C GLY A 157 11.68 5.31 12.09
N ALA A 158 11.74 4.17 11.40
CA ALA A 158 12.38 4.07 10.09
C ALA A 158 11.54 4.72 8.98
N ASP A 159 12.21 5.31 8.01
CA ASP A 159 11.58 5.98 6.86
C ASP A 159 11.69 5.12 5.59
N PHE A 160 10.56 4.78 4.99
CA PHE A 160 10.43 4.05 3.74
C PHE A 160 9.68 4.87 2.68
N GLU A 161 9.67 6.20 2.76
CA GLU A 161 9.03 7.06 1.77
C GLU A 161 9.54 6.74 0.35
N GLY A 162 8.64 6.36 -0.54
CA GLY A 162 9.02 5.99 -1.90
C GLY A 162 9.87 4.71 -2.01
N ALA A 163 9.93 3.87 -0.97
CA ALA A 163 10.57 2.57 -1.06
C ALA A 163 9.72 1.57 -1.87
N LYS A 164 10.37 0.62 -2.54
CA LYS A 164 9.74 -0.44 -3.34
C LYS A 164 9.82 -1.79 -2.63
N LEU A 165 8.73 -2.19 -1.97
CA LEU A 165 8.68 -3.38 -1.10
C LEU A 165 8.03 -4.62 -1.73
N TYR A 166 7.89 -4.70 -3.06
CA TYR A 166 7.15 -5.83 -3.65
C TYR A 166 7.89 -7.15 -3.39
N ARG A 167 7.18 -8.10 -2.76
CA ARG A 167 7.70 -9.40 -2.29
C ARG A 167 8.75 -9.33 -1.19
N ALA A 168 8.91 -8.19 -0.51
CA ALA A 168 9.74 -8.09 0.68
C ALA A 168 9.11 -8.86 1.85
N GLY A 169 9.74 -9.90 2.38
CA GLY A 169 9.20 -10.65 3.52
C GLY A 169 9.41 -9.88 4.82
N LEU A 170 8.34 -9.59 5.59
CA LEU A 170 8.39 -8.83 6.84
C LEU A 170 7.98 -9.69 8.04
N THR A 171 8.80 -10.64 8.48
CA THR A 171 8.45 -11.60 9.55
C THR A 171 9.00 -11.14 10.90
N ASP A 172 8.17 -11.10 11.95
CA ASP A 172 8.59 -10.69 13.29
C ASP A 172 9.30 -9.31 13.29
N VAL A 173 8.77 -8.38 12.50
CA VAL A 173 9.31 -7.03 12.34
C VAL A 173 8.58 -6.06 13.27
N ARG A 174 9.34 -5.22 13.97
CA ARG A 174 8.81 -4.21 14.87
C ARG A 174 8.68 -2.87 14.16
N VAL A 175 7.50 -2.27 14.21
CA VAL A 175 7.23 -0.92 13.71
C VAL A 175 6.45 -0.13 14.75
N ASP A 176 6.45 1.19 14.65
CA ASP A 176 5.67 2.07 15.50
C ASP A 176 4.93 3.15 14.69
N LEU A 177 4.39 4.15 15.38
CA LEU A 177 3.68 5.29 14.78
C LEU A 177 4.62 6.22 14.00
N GLU A 178 5.92 6.15 14.26
CA GLU A 178 6.95 6.98 13.62
C GLU A 178 7.50 6.29 12.36
N THR A 179 7.29 4.98 12.20
CA THR A 179 7.65 4.27 10.97
C THR A 179 6.76 4.73 9.80
N GLU A 180 7.37 5.31 8.77
CA GLU A 180 6.66 5.82 7.60
C GLU A 180 6.90 4.92 6.37
N PHE A 181 5.85 4.34 5.79
CA PHE A 181 5.95 3.66 4.48
C PHE A 181 5.53 4.54 3.29
N GLY A 182 5.14 5.79 3.57
CA GLY A 182 4.76 6.80 2.58
C GLY A 182 3.69 6.35 1.58
N GLY A 183 3.61 7.05 0.46
CA GLY A 183 2.97 6.52 -0.74
C GLY A 183 3.95 5.55 -1.40
N ALA A 184 3.83 4.24 -1.12
CA ALA A 184 4.62 3.24 -1.81
C ALA A 184 4.54 3.51 -3.33
N VAL A 185 5.69 3.63 -4.01
CA VAL A 185 5.87 4.24 -5.37
C VAL A 185 4.87 3.77 -6.43
N TYR A 186 4.25 2.62 -6.22
CA TYR A 186 3.29 2.05 -7.12
C TYR A 186 2.03 2.90 -7.37
N GLU A 187 1.66 3.85 -6.50
CA GLU A 187 0.49 4.72 -6.76
C GLU A 187 0.74 5.73 -7.87
N ASN A 188 1.90 6.39 -7.85
CA ASN A 188 2.26 7.43 -8.83
C ASN A 188 2.54 6.83 -10.22
N GLU A 189 2.99 5.57 -10.28
CA GLU A 189 3.20 4.85 -11.54
C GLU A 189 1.86 4.45 -12.24
N PHE A 190 0.72 4.63 -11.56
CA PHE A 190 -0.62 4.34 -12.10
C PHE A 190 -1.20 5.52 -12.91
N GLU A 191 -0.83 6.77 -12.62
CA GLU A 191 -1.52 7.96 -13.14
C GLU A 191 -1.06 8.41 -14.54
N GLY A 192 -0.03 7.78 -15.12
CA GLY A 192 0.58 8.22 -16.38
C GLY A 192 0.60 7.21 -17.54
N ARG A 193 0.04 6.00 -17.38
CA ARG A 193 0.20 4.92 -18.37
C ARG A 193 -1.14 4.51 -18.96
N GLU A 194 -1.26 4.56 -20.29
CA GLU A 194 -2.39 3.96 -21.03
C GLU A 194 -2.56 2.50 -20.60
N ALA A 195 -3.81 2.02 -20.57
CA ALA A 195 -4.21 0.69 -20.10
C ALA A 195 -3.43 -0.43 -20.81
N SER A 196 -2.27 -0.78 -20.26
CA SER A 196 -1.36 -1.79 -20.76
C SER A 196 -1.14 -2.86 -19.69
N GLU A 197 -0.60 -4.00 -20.10
CA GLU A 197 -0.21 -5.12 -19.23
C GLU A 197 0.74 -4.70 -18.09
N SER A 198 1.44 -3.57 -18.21
CA SER A 198 2.25 -3.04 -17.13
C SER A 198 1.40 -2.51 -15.97
N VAL A 199 0.26 -1.85 -16.25
CA VAL A 199 -0.61 -1.28 -15.20
C VAL A 199 -1.19 -2.38 -14.32
N ALA A 200 -1.59 -3.52 -14.91
CA ALA A 200 -2.07 -4.67 -14.15
C ALA A 200 -1.00 -5.21 -13.19
N ARG A 201 0.24 -5.38 -13.69
CA ARG A 201 1.38 -5.83 -12.87
C ARG A 201 1.67 -4.86 -11.72
N TYR A 202 1.68 -3.55 -11.97
CA TYR A 202 1.87 -2.56 -10.91
C TYR A 202 0.75 -2.57 -9.87
N ALA A 203 -0.50 -2.71 -10.31
CA ALA A 203 -1.64 -2.81 -9.40
C ALA A 203 -1.58 -4.08 -8.53
N ASP A 204 -1.14 -5.20 -9.11
CA ASP A 204 -0.92 -6.45 -8.37
C ASP A 204 0.23 -6.31 -7.35
N SER A 205 1.33 -5.65 -7.74
CA SER A 205 2.45 -5.38 -6.84
C SER A 205 2.06 -4.47 -5.67
N ALA A 206 1.36 -3.38 -5.95
CA ALA A 206 0.86 -2.46 -4.92
C ALA A 206 -0.15 -3.14 -3.99
N THR A 207 -1.07 -3.93 -4.55
CA THR A 207 -2.05 -4.71 -3.77
C THR A 207 -1.34 -5.68 -2.83
N TRP A 208 -0.28 -6.33 -3.29
CA TRP A 208 0.54 -7.20 -2.46
C TRP A 208 1.19 -6.42 -1.31
N VAL A 209 1.81 -5.28 -1.61
CA VAL A 209 2.49 -4.44 -0.59
C VAL A 209 1.51 -3.95 0.46
N TYR A 210 0.32 -3.45 0.07
CA TYR A 210 -0.66 -2.97 1.04
C TYR A 210 -1.21 -4.04 1.96
N ARG A 211 -1.35 -5.28 1.48
CA ARG A 211 -1.73 -6.41 2.34
C ARG A 211 -0.64 -6.75 3.34
N GLU A 212 0.61 -6.71 2.90
CA GLU A 212 1.75 -7.01 3.76
C GLU A 212 1.94 -5.93 4.82
N LEU A 213 1.81 -4.64 4.45
CA LEU A 213 1.84 -3.54 5.41
C LEU A 213 0.65 -3.57 6.37
N GLN A 214 -0.56 -3.90 5.88
CA GLN A 214 -1.70 -4.11 6.75
C GLN A 214 -1.41 -5.20 7.80
N ARG A 215 -0.90 -6.37 7.37
CA ARG A 215 -0.52 -7.47 8.27
C ARG A 215 0.53 -7.02 9.29
N LEU A 216 1.55 -6.29 8.84
CA LEU A 216 2.61 -5.80 9.72
C LEU A 216 2.10 -4.85 10.80
N TYR A 217 1.25 -3.89 10.44
CA TYR A 217 0.66 -2.96 11.41
C TYR A 217 -0.34 -3.66 12.35
N ASP A 218 -1.10 -4.64 11.85
CA ASP A 218 -1.97 -5.48 12.69
C ASP A 218 -1.14 -6.27 13.72
N GLU A 219 -0.01 -6.87 13.32
CA GLU A 219 0.91 -7.60 14.22
C GLU A 219 1.57 -6.71 15.27
N ASN A 220 1.74 -5.42 14.97
CA ASN A 220 2.30 -4.42 15.89
C ASN A 220 1.23 -3.68 16.72
N ALA A 221 -0.04 -4.11 16.65
CA ALA A 221 -1.17 -3.52 17.36
C ALA A 221 -1.42 -2.03 17.01
N LEU A 222 -1.29 -1.70 15.72
CA LEU A 222 -1.48 -0.36 15.15
C LEU A 222 -2.67 -0.35 14.16
N PRO A 223 -3.91 -0.48 14.65
CA PRO A 223 -5.09 -0.73 13.81
C PRO A 223 -5.46 0.44 12.90
N ASP A 224 -5.18 1.68 13.28
CA ASP A 224 -5.48 2.86 12.47
C ASP A 224 -4.63 2.90 11.19
N GLN A 225 -3.33 2.58 11.33
CA GLN A 225 -2.38 2.46 10.21
C GLN A 225 -2.75 1.29 9.31
N ALA A 226 -3.05 0.12 9.90
CA ALA A 226 -3.50 -1.05 9.14
C ALA A 226 -4.76 -0.73 8.32
N ASN A 227 -5.71 0.01 8.91
CA ASN A 227 -6.93 0.43 8.23
C ASN A 227 -6.68 1.43 7.09
N ASP A 228 -5.67 2.31 7.19
CA ASP A 228 -5.30 3.20 6.07
C ASP A 228 -4.81 2.39 4.86
N TYR A 229 -3.92 1.41 5.06
CA TYR A 229 -3.44 0.54 3.98
C TYR A 229 -4.55 -0.35 3.41
N TYR A 230 -5.48 -0.83 4.23
CA TYR A 230 -6.69 -1.52 3.77
C TYR A 230 -7.53 -0.63 2.83
N LEU A 231 -7.73 0.64 3.20
CA LEU A 231 -8.46 1.62 2.39
C LEU A 231 -7.73 1.91 1.06
N ARG A 232 -6.41 2.07 1.09
CA ARG A 232 -5.59 2.26 -0.12
C ARG A 232 -5.66 1.04 -1.05
N GLU A 233 -5.61 -0.18 -0.51
CA GLU A 233 -5.80 -1.44 -1.26
C GLU A 233 -7.16 -1.46 -1.96
N MET A 234 -8.25 -1.16 -1.24
CA MET A 234 -9.60 -1.16 -1.82
C MET A 234 -9.75 -0.10 -2.91
N GLU A 235 -9.18 1.08 -2.71
CA GLU A 235 -9.24 2.17 -3.67
C GLU A 235 -8.45 1.85 -4.96
N LEU A 236 -7.27 1.25 -4.82
CA LEU A 236 -6.49 0.77 -5.95
C LEU A 236 -7.24 -0.31 -6.73
N ARG A 237 -7.86 -1.27 -6.04
CA ARG A 237 -8.68 -2.31 -6.69
C ARG A 237 -9.88 -1.75 -7.44
N ARG A 238 -10.52 -0.73 -6.88
CA ARG A 238 -11.63 -0.04 -7.52
C ARG A 238 -11.15 0.63 -8.81
N ARG A 239 -10.07 1.42 -8.73
CA ARG A 239 -9.45 2.06 -9.91
C ARG A 239 -9.05 1.02 -10.95
N GLY A 240 -8.30 -0.01 -10.55
CA GLY A 240 -7.89 -1.12 -11.42
C GLY A 240 -9.06 -1.83 -12.10
N ALA A 241 -10.17 -2.07 -11.40
CA ALA A 241 -11.36 -2.69 -11.98
C ALA A 241 -12.01 -1.83 -13.09
N TRP A 242 -12.03 -0.51 -12.92
CA TRP A 242 -12.48 0.42 -13.97
C TRP A 242 -11.56 0.39 -15.19
N HIS A 243 -10.24 0.45 -14.97
CA HIS A 243 -9.25 0.41 -16.06
C HIS A 243 -9.29 -0.90 -16.84
N LEU A 244 -9.40 -2.05 -16.15
CA LEU A 244 -9.48 -3.37 -16.77
C LEU A 244 -10.87 -3.69 -17.35
N ARG A 245 -11.79 -2.71 -17.42
CA ARG A 245 -13.18 -2.84 -17.89
C ARG A 245 -13.99 -3.95 -17.20
N ASN A 246 -13.62 -4.32 -15.98
CA ASN A 246 -14.38 -5.26 -15.17
C ASN A 246 -15.51 -4.54 -14.43
N TRP A 247 -16.54 -4.15 -15.19
CA TRP A 247 -17.65 -3.32 -14.71
C TRP A 247 -18.40 -3.93 -13.52
N ARG A 248 -18.55 -5.26 -13.47
CA ARG A 248 -19.21 -5.94 -12.34
C ARG A 248 -18.46 -5.68 -11.04
N ARG A 249 -17.15 -5.95 -11.05
CA ARG A 249 -16.29 -5.73 -9.87
C ARG A 249 -16.21 -4.25 -9.51
N ALA A 250 -16.09 -3.39 -10.51
CA ALA A 250 -16.05 -1.94 -10.32
C ALA A 250 -17.33 -1.43 -9.62
N LEU A 251 -18.51 -1.80 -10.09
CA LEU A 251 -19.79 -1.43 -9.46
C LEU A 251 -19.92 -1.96 -8.04
N THR A 252 -19.50 -3.20 -7.77
CA THR A 252 -19.56 -3.77 -6.41
C THR A 252 -18.66 -3.00 -5.43
N LEU A 253 -17.44 -2.64 -5.86
CA LEU A 253 -16.52 -1.85 -5.05
C LEU A 253 -17.02 -0.42 -4.87
N GLU A 254 -17.59 0.19 -5.91
CA GLU A 254 -18.18 1.53 -5.85
C GLU A 254 -19.36 1.60 -4.88
N GLY A 255 -20.27 0.61 -4.96
CA GLY A 255 -21.39 0.50 -4.03
C GLY A 255 -20.93 0.32 -2.59
N SER A 256 -19.93 -0.54 -2.36
CA SER A 256 -19.32 -0.74 -1.03
C SER A 256 -18.68 0.53 -0.48
N ARG A 257 -17.98 1.30 -1.34
CA ARG A 257 -17.39 2.60 -0.99
C ARG A 257 -18.45 3.60 -0.54
N LEU A 258 -19.54 3.69 -1.30
CA LEU A 258 -20.64 4.62 -1.04
C LEU A 258 -21.36 4.29 0.27
N VAL A 259 -21.73 3.02 0.47
CA VAL A 259 -22.57 2.58 1.60
C VAL A 259 -21.79 2.43 2.90
N THR A 260 -20.61 1.82 2.88
CA THR A 260 -19.92 1.41 4.12
C THR A 260 -18.49 1.94 4.28
N ARG A 261 -17.96 2.67 3.29
CA ARG A 261 -16.50 2.92 3.16
C ARG A 261 -15.70 1.61 3.23
N TYR A 262 -16.13 0.61 2.45
CA TYR A 262 -15.53 -0.73 2.48
C TYR A 262 -15.63 -1.42 3.86
N GLY A 263 -16.73 -1.19 4.58
CA GLY A 263 -17.00 -1.82 5.87
C GLY A 263 -16.35 -1.15 7.08
N THR A 264 -15.78 0.05 6.92
CA THR A 264 -15.02 0.75 7.98
C THR A 264 -15.81 1.86 8.66
N SER A 265 -16.91 2.33 8.07
CA SER A 265 -17.64 3.49 8.59
C SER A 265 -19.13 3.19 8.81
N PRO A 266 -19.58 3.01 10.07
CA PRO A 266 -21.01 2.83 10.36
C PRO A 266 -21.81 4.09 10.04
N TRP A 267 -21.19 5.27 10.17
CA TRP A 267 -21.83 6.54 9.84
C TRP A 267 -22.23 6.66 8.37
N ARG A 268 -21.47 6.06 7.45
CA ARG A 268 -21.88 6.03 6.04
C ARG A 268 -23.14 5.20 5.83
N VAL A 269 -23.26 4.08 6.55
CA VAL A 269 -24.45 3.24 6.46
C VAL A 269 -25.67 4.04 6.91
N ILE A 270 -25.59 4.69 8.08
CA ILE A 270 -26.67 5.53 8.60
C ILE A 270 -27.00 6.67 7.63
N ALA A 271 -25.99 7.35 7.06
CA ALA A 271 -26.21 8.40 6.07
C ALA A 271 -26.91 7.88 4.80
N THR A 272 -26.51 6.71 4.30
CA THR A 272 -27.18 6.08 3.14
C THR A 272 -28.59 5.62 3.46
N SER A 273 -28.85 5.11 4.66
CA SER A 273 -30.19 4.77 5.15
C SER A 273 -31.08 6.02 5.22
N ALA A 274 -30.57 7.11 5.81
CA ALA A 274 -31.29 8.38 5.86
C ALA A 274 -31.58 8.93 4.46
N ALA A 275 -30.62 8.87 3.53
CA ALA A 275 -30.83 9.29 2.15
C ALA A 275 -31.90 8.45 1.44
N LEU A 276 -31.89 7.12 1.62
CA LEU A 276 -32.91 6.23 1.07
C LEU A 276 -34.31 6.62 1.58
N ILE A 277 -34.45 6.80 2.89
CA ILE A 277 -35.70 7.21 3.54
C ILE A 277 -36.20 8.54 2.96
N LEU A 278 -35.33 9.55 2.88
CA LEU A 278 -35.70 10.87 2.34
C LEU A 278 -36.13 10.81 0.86
N VAL A 279 -35.48 9.96 0.06
CA VAL A 279 -35.81 9.74 -1.36
C VAL A 279 -37.15 9.01 -1.50
N CYS A 280 -37.37 7.93 -0.76
CA CYS A 280 -38.64 7.21 -0.78
C CYS A 280 -39.81 8.09 -0.31
N ALA A 281 -39.62 8.85 0.77
CA ALA A 281 -40.57 9.85 1.26
C ALA A 281 -41.01 10.84 0.16
N ALA A 282 -40.07 11.29 -0.67
CA ALA A 282 -40.36 12.17 -1.80
C ALA A 282 -41.08 11.44 -2.96
N LEU A 283 -40.82 10.15 -3.16
CA LEU A 283 -41.40 9.36 -4.26
C LEU A 283 -42.83 8.88 -3.99
N TYR A 284 -43.21 8.65 -2.73
CA TYR A 284 -44.54 8.12 -2.41
C TYR A 284 -45.71 8.96 -2.93
N PRO A 285 -45.74 10.29 -2.72
CA PRO A 285 -46.86 11.10 -3.20
C PRO A 285 -46.83 11.34 -4.72
N LEU A 286 -45.74 10.96 -5.41
CA LEU A 286 -45.61 10.97 -6.89
C LEU A 286 -46.10 9.68 -7.55
N THR A 287 -46.11 8.55 -6.84
CA THR A 287 -46.28 7.20 -7.41
C THR A 287 -47.64 6.56 -7.15
N GLY A 288 -48.61 7.34 -6.67
CA GLY A 288 -49.96 6.89 -6.34
C GLY A 288 -50.43 7.32 -4.95
N GLY A 289 -49.49 7.72 -4.09
CA GLY A 289 -49.77 8.25 -2.76
C GLY A 289 -49.80 7.21 -1.65
N ILE A 290 -49.96 7.72 -0.44
CA ILE A 290 -50.18 6.94 0.78
C ILE A 290 -51.54 7.31 1.35
N GLN A 291 -52.25 6.36 1.95
CA GLN A 291 -53.59 6.57 2.48
C GLN A 291 -53.65 6.13 3.93
N GLU A 292 -54.19 6.98 4.78
CA GLU A 292 -54.50 6.63 6.17
C GLU A 292 -55.62 5.59 6.20
N VAL A 293 -55.49 4.57 7.05
CA VAL A 293 -56.46 3.48 7.15
C VAL A 293 -57.82 4.05 7.60
N GLY A 294 -58.82 4.01 6.71
CA GLY A 294 -60.15 4.56 6.95
C GLY A 294 -60.40 5.93 6.31
N ALA A 295 -59.41 6.53 5.65
CA ALA A 295 -59.60 7.71 4.81
C ALA A 295 -60.11 7.33 3.42
N ASP A 296 -60.85 8.23 2.75
CA ASP A 296 -61.39 7.99 1.39
C ASP A 296 -60.44 8.43 0.26
N SER A 297 -59.40 9.20 0.57
CA SER A 297 -58.46 9.77 -0.42
C SER A 297 -57.00 9.45 -0.11
N ALA A 298 -56.21 9.28 -1.17
CA ALA A 298 -54.77 9.10 -1.08
C ALA A 298 -54.06 10.46 -1.00
N ILE A 299 -53.09 10.56 -0.08
CA ILE A 299 -52.20 11.70 0.07
C ILE A 299 -51.22 11.69 -1.11
N THR A 300 -51.37 12.65 -2.02
CA THR A 300 -50.54 12.83 -3.21
C THR A 300 -50.12 14.29 -3.34
N TYR A 301 -49.13 14.60 -4.19
CA TYR A 301 -48.78 15.99 -4.51
C TYR A 301 -49.82 16.69 -5.43
N ARG A 302 -50.92 16.03 -5.78
CA ARG A 302 -51.96 16.68 -6.59
C ARG A 302 -52.75 17.62 -5.71
N ILE A 303 -52.69 18.90 -6.06
CA ILE A 303 -53.50 19.93 -5.44
C ILE A 303 -54.78 20.05 -6.29
N GLU A 304 -55.92 19.64 -5.72
CA GLU A 304 -57.23 19.67 -6.41
C GLU A 304 -57.74 21.11 -6.59
N ASP A 305 -57.47 21.99 -5.61
CA ASP A 305 -57.76 23.42 -5.70
C ASP A 305 -56.54 24.26 -5.23
N PRO A 306 -55.76 24.85 -6.15
CA PRO A 306 -54.53 25.58 -5.83
C PRO A 306 -54.76 26.85 -5.01
N THR A 307 -55.97 27.40 -5.05
CA THR A 307 -56.31 28.67 -4.40
C THR A 307 -56.63 28.53 -2.91
N ASP A 308 -57.06 27.34 -2.47
CA ASP A 308 -57.40 27.03 -1.07
C ASP A 308 -56.33 26.19 -0.35
N ALA A 309 -55.25 25.82 -1.05
CA ALA A 309 -54.20 24.97 -0.50
C ALA A 309 -53.34 25.74 0.53
N PRO A 310 -53.20 25.24 1.77
CA PRO A 310 -52.33 25.86 2.75
C PRO A 310 -50.85 25.82 2.29
N PRO A 311 -50.05 26.86 2.56
CA PRO A 311 -48.64 26.92 2.13
C PRO A 311 -47.78 25.73 2.60
N TRP A 312 -48.14 25.12 3.72
CA TRP A 312 -47.44 23.97 4.31
C TRP A 312 -47.97 22.61 3.84
N LEU A 313 -48.94 22.54 2.91
CA LEU A 313 -49.54 21.27 2.46
C LEU A 313 -48.49 20.30 1.87
N LEU A 314 -47.58 20.82 1.05
CA LEU A 314 -46.49 20.03 0.48
C LEU A 314 -45.54 19.52 1.55
N LEU A 315 -45.27 20.34 2.57
CA LEU A 315 -44.43 19.99 3.70
C LEU A 315 -45.09 18.92 4.58
N GLU A 316 -46.40 19.06 4.84
CA GLU A 316 -47.19 18.06 5.56
C GLU A 316 -47.23 16.73 4.81
N THR A 317 -47.48 16.77 3.49
CA THR A 317 -47.48 15.59 2.63
C THR A 317 -46.11 14.91 2.62
N TYR A 318 -45.03 15.68 2.57
CA TYR A 318 -43.68 15.15 2.69
C TYR A 318 -43.42 14.53 4.06
N PHE A 319 -43.85 15.16 5.16
CA PHE A 319 -43.67 14.60 6.51
C PHE A 319 -44.49 13.33 6.74
N LYS A 320 -45.70 13.23 6.19
CA LYS A 320 -46.47 11.98 6.20
C LYS A 320 -45.78 10.89 5.38
N GLY A 321 -45.25 11.25 4.21
CA GLY A 321 -44.40 10.38 3.39
C GLY A 321 -43.13 9.92 4.12
N LEU A 322 -42.51 10.82 4.89
CA LEU A 322 -41.32 10.54 5.69
C LEU A 322 -41.64 9.58 6.84
N TYR A 323 -42.73 9.82 7.56
CA TYR A 323 -43.19 8.90 8.60
C TYR A 323 -43.44 7.49 8.03
N PHE A 324 -44.16 7.40 6.91
CA PHE A 324 -44.43 6.13 6.23
C PHE A 324 -43.15 5.43 5.73
N SER A 325 -42.20 6.19 5.21
CA SER A 325 -40.89 5.67 4.78
C SER A 325 -40.08 5.14 5.96
N VAL A 326 -40.03 5.86 7.09
CA VAL A 326 -39.35 5.39 8.31
C VAL A 326 -39.96 4.09 8.84
N THR A 327 -41.28 3.97 8.90
CA THR A 327 -41.95 2.74 9.39
C THR A 327 -41.73 1.56 8.44
N THR A 328 -41.78 1.81 7.13
CA THR A 328 -41.51 0.82 6.08
C THR A 328 -40.05 0.35 6.13
N PHE A 329 -39.10 1.28 6.23
CA PHE A 329 -37.67 1.00 6.35
C PHE A 329 -37.35 0.19 7.61
N ALA A 330 -37.95 0.56 8.75
CA ALA A 330 -37.79 -0.14 10.02
C ALA A 330 -38.53 -1.49 10.08
N THR A 331 -39.23 -1.88 9.01
CA THR A 331 -40.00 -3.13 8.91
C THR A 331 -41.12 -3.27 9.96
N LEU A 332 -41.56 -2.15 10.55
CA LEU A 332 -42.61 -2.13 11.59
C LEU A 332 -44.01 -2.44 11.04
N GLY A 333 -44.13 -2.65 9.73
CA GLY A 333 -45.38 -2.86 9.02
C GLY A 333 -46.08 -1.53 8.70
N TYR A 334 -47.16 -1.62 7.95
CA TYR A 334 -47.88 -0.45 7.43
C TYR A 334 -48.65 0.34 8.50
N GLY A 335 -48.93 -0.28 9.67
CA GLY A 335 -49.56 0.42 10.80
C GLY A 335 -50.86 1.12 10.39
N ASP A 336 -50.83 2.45 10.42
CA ASP A 336 -51.90 3.40 10.17
C ASP A 336 -51.97 3.92 8.72
N MET A 337 -50.99 3.64 7.87
CA MET A 337 -50.92 4.15 6.49
C MET A 337 -50.60 3.04 5.48
N GLN A 338 -51.20 3.06 4.30
CA GLN A 338 -50.96 2.06 3.25
C GLN A 338 -50.63 2.70 1.90
N PRO A 339 -49.75 2.08 1.09
CA PRO A 339 -49.40 2.59 -0.22
C PRO A 339 -50.53 2.34 -1.23
N VAL A 340 -50.96 3.40 -1.91
CA VAL A 340 -52.02 3.36 -2.92
C VAL A 340 -51.41 3.33 -4.31
N GLY A 341 -51.85 2.38 -5.12
CA GLY A 341 -51.33 2.17 -6.48
C GLY A 341 -50.16 1.18 -6.55
N SER A 342 -49.96 0.63 -7.74
CA SER A 342 -48.99 -0.45 -7.97
C SER A 342 -47.53 0.00 -7.78
N LEU A 343 -47.20 1.22 -8.19
CA LEU A 343 -45.84 1.75 -8.09
C LEU A 343 -45.44 2.05 -6.65
N ALA A 344 -46.31 2.71 -5.87
CA ALA A 344 -46.08 2.95 -4.44
C ALA A 344 -45.88 1.64 -3.66
N ARG A 345 -46.63 0.58 -3.98
CA ARG A 345 -46.45 -0.76 -3.38
C ARG A 345 -45.10 -1.39 -3.72
N ILE A 346 -44.64 -1.24 -4.97
CA ILE A 346 -43.31 -1.74 -5.39
C ILE A 346 -42.22 -0.97 -4.64
N ILE A 347 -42.32 0.35 -4.53
CA ILE A 347 -41.36 1.18 -3.80
C ILE A 347 -41.31 0.76 -2.33
N ALA A 348 -42.46 0.58 -1.68
CA ALA A 348 -42.52 0.10 -0.29
C ALA A 348 -41.91 -1.29 -0.10
N GLY A 349 -42.15 -2.22 -1.04
CA GLY A 349 -41.53 -3.54 -1.02
C GLY A 349 -39.99 -3.46 -1.14
N VAL A 350 -39.49 -2.64 -2.08
CA VAL A 350 -38.05 -2.43 -2.28
C VAL A 350 -37.41 -1.74 -1.08
N GLU A 351 -38.06 -0.72 -0.52
CA GLU A 351 -37.59 0.00 0.66
C GLU A 351 -37.49 -0.92 1.88
N THR A 352 -38.50 -1.76 2.12
CA THR A 352 -38.48 -2.74 3.22
C THR A 352 -37.29 -3.71 3.06
N LEU A 353 -37.08 -4.24 1.84
CA LEU A 353 -35.98 -5.16 1.55
C LEU A 353 -34.62 -4.48 1.77
N LEU A 354 -34.43 -3.28 1.21
CA LEU A 354 -33.18 -2.53 1.37
C LEU A 354 -32.94 -2.10 2.82
N GLY A 355 -34.00 -1.73 3.55
CA GLY A 355 -33.93 -1.39 4.97
C GLY A 355 -33.43 -2.55 5.82
N SER A 356 -33.99 -3.75 5.61
CA SER A 356 -33.52 -4.96 6.29
C SER A 356 -32.05 -5.29 5.99
N LEU A 357 -31.61 -5.12 4.73
CA LEU A 357 -30.22 -5.33 4.32
C LEU A 357 -29.28 -4.28 4.94
N LEU A 358 -29.65 -3.00 4.90
CA LEU A 358 -28.83 -1.92 5.45
C LEU A 358 -28.72 -2.02 6.98
N MET A 359 -29.78 -2.46 7.66
CA MET A 359 -29.72 -2.75 9.09
C MET A 359 -28.76 -3.90 9.42
N ALA A 360 -28.80 -5.00 8.65
CA ALA A 360 -27.85 -6.10 8.81
C ALA A 360 -26.40 -5.64 8.58
N VAL A 361 -26.17 -4.81 7.55
CA VAL A 361 -24.87 -4.22 7.25
C VAL A 361 -24.41 -3.27 8.36
N LEU A 362 -25.30 -2.45 8.92
CA LEU A 362 -24.99 -1.55 10.02
C LEU A 362 -24.52 -2.34 11.25
N VAL A 363 -25.24 -3.39 11.63
CA VAL A 363 -24.86 -4.27 12.76
C VAL A 363 -23.51 -4.93 12.51
N PHE A 364 -23.27 -5.42 11.28
CA PHE A 364 -21.98 -6.00 10.90
C PHE A 364 -20.83 -5.00 11.05
N VAL A 365 -21.00 -3.78 10.52
CA VAL A 365 -19.96 -2.74 10.58
C VAL A 365 -19.72 -2.28 12.02
N LEU A 366 -20.78 -2.09 12.82
CA LEU A 366 -20.66 -1.73 14.23
C LEU A 366 -19.89 -2.78 15.03
N THR A 367 -20.20 -4.06 14.81
CA THR A 367 -19.51 -5.18 15.47
C THR A 367 -18.03 -5.21 15.12
N ARG A 368 -17.68 -4.84 13.89
CA ARG A 368 -16.30 -4.77 13.42
C ARG A 368 -15.54 -3.54 13.95
N SER A 369 -16.22 -2.42 14.15
CA SER A 369 -15.61 -1.18 14.63
C SER A 369 -15.27 -1.14 16.13
N ILE A 370 -15.78 -2.10 16.91
CA ILE A 370 -15.59 -2.16 18.38
C ILE A 370 -14.40 -3.07 18.77
N ARG A 371 -13.87 -3.86 17.82
CA ARG A 371 -12.63 -4.61 17.99
C ARG A 371 -11.48 -3.77 17.46
#